data_AF-K2AXY5-F1
#
_entry.id   AF-K2AXY5-F1
#
_cell.length_a   1.000
_cell.length_b   1.000
_cell.length_c   1.000
_cell.angle_alpha   90.00
_cell.angle_beta   90.00
_cell.angle_gamma   90.00
#
_symmetry.space_group_name_H-M   'P 1'
#
loop_
_entity.id
_entity.type
_entity.pdbx_description
1 polymer ?
#
loop_
_entity_poly.entity_id
_entity_poly.type
_entity_poly.pdbx_seq_one_letter_code
_entity_poly.pdbx_strand_id
1 'polypeptide(L)'
;MKETIKKSLVWGLVFSLTSLTVFLVYATWVFNLPSQVWTGSWLSATEWNKMVGSLDYLKWEVDNLKSKTTSEAWIAPTLLNWWLNFSPTSWDVAKYYKDWNNRVYIKWLVRAWTMWTCIFTLPVWYRPLLQQMFSVNSHNWTVYVLSRADVRSDWCVIADSWANAFFSIFWISFIAEQ
;
A
#
# COMPACT_ATOMS: atom_id res chain seq x y z
N MET A 1 54.00 56.36 4.55
CA MET A 1 52.94 55.77 5.38
C MET A 1 51.71 55.64 4.49
N LYS A 2 51.28 54.39 4.17
CA LYS A 2 50.00 53.98 3.56
C LYS A 2 49.70 54.50 2.13
N GLU A 3 49.06 53.79 1.21
CA GLU A 3 48.68 52.37 1.08
C GLU A 3 48.36 52.14 -0.41
N THR A 4 48.68 50.94 -0.88
CA THR A 4 48.46 50.46 -2.25
C THR A 4 46.97 50.13 -2.45
N ILE A 5 46.31 50.79 -3.41
CA ILE A 5 44.94 50.47 -3.81
C ILE A 5 44.92 49.14 -4.59
N LYS A 6 44.15 48.19 -4.05
CA LYS A 6 43.81 46.88 -4.63
C LYS A 6 43.07 47.04 -5.96
N LYS A 7 43.51 46.30 -6.99
CA LYS A 7 42.66 45.89 -8.12
C LYS A 7 42.90 44.40 -8.36
N SER A 8 42.12 43.54 -7.71
CA SER A 8 42.09 42.11 -8.00
C SER A 8 40.94 41.79 -8.94
N LEU A 9 41.33 41.38 -10.15
CA LEU A 9 40.75 40.34 -11.01
C LEU A 9 39.22 40.17 -11.02
N VAL A 10 38.63 40.61 -12.13
CA VAL A 10 37.34 40.16 -12.64
C VAL A 10 37.50 38.72 -13.15
N TRP A 11 36.69 37.79 -12.64
CA TRP A 11 36.34 36.56 -13.36
C TRP A 11 34.84 36.37 -13.30
N GLY A 12 34.20 36.48 -14.48
CA GLY A 12 32.82 36.08 -14.67
C GLY A 12 32.70 34.55 -14.69
N LEU A 13 31.60 34.05 -14.18
CA LEU A 13 31.18 32.66 -14.35
C LEU A 13 29.67 32.63 -14.53
N VAL A 14 29.27 32.33 -15.77
CA VAL A 14 27.90 32.05 -16.18
C VAL A 14 27.48 30.74 -15.51
N PHE A 15 26.45 30.78 -14.67
CA PHE A 15 25.88 29.59 -14.03
C PHE A 15 24.37 29.49 -14.33
N SER A 16 23.93 28.31 -14.78
CA SER A 16 22.56 28.04 -15.22
C SER A 16 21.54 28.16 -14.08
N LEU A 17 20.40 28.79 -14.39
CA LEU A 17 19.42 29.34 -13.45
C LEU A 17 18.55 28.34 -12.64
N THR A 18 18.71 27.02 -12.80
CA THR A 18 17.81 26.06 -12.13
C THR A 18 18.25 25.62 -10.74
N SER A 19 19.52 25.86 -10.35
CA SER A 19 20.05 25.48 -9.02
C SER A 19 20.13 26.64 -8.02
N LEU A 20 19.90 27.89 -8.47
CA LEU A 20 20.12 29.09 -7.66
C LEU A 20 19.06 29.30 -6.56
N THR A 21 17.83 28.84 -6.80
CA THR A 21 16.69 29.05 -5.88
C THR A 21 16.80 28.24 -4.60
N VAL A 22 17.36 27.03 -4.65
CA VAL A 22 17.56 26.20 -3.45
C VAL A 22 18.73 26.72 -2.60
N PHE A 23 19.76 27.30 -3.24
CA PHE A 23 20.95 27.80 -2.57
C PHE A 23 20.68 29.07 -1.72
N LEU A 24 19.76 29.93 -2.15
CA LEU A 24 19.40 31.16 -1.44
C LEU A 24 18.56 30.89 -0.16
N VAL A 25 17.71 29.86 -0.16
CA VAL A 25 16.80 29.58 0.97
C VAL A 25 17.57 29.08 2.20
N TYR A 26 18.59 28.24 2.01
CA TYR A 26 19.42 27.74 3.13
C TYR A 26 20.30 28.81 3.76
N ALA A 27 20.77 29.79 2.99
CA ALA A 27 21.57 30.89 3.50
C ALA A 27 20.76 31.71 4.52
N THR A 28 19.52 32.07 4.18
CA THR A 28 18.69 32.96 5.04
C THR A 28 18.31 32.39 6.40
N TRP A 29 18.24 31.06 6.56
CA TRP A 29 17.89 30.43 7.85
C TRP A 29 19.06 30.37 8.85
N VAL A 30 20.31 30.55 8.40
CA VAL A 30 21.50 30.44 9.26
C VAL A 30 21.96 31.81 9.82
N PHE A 31 21.45 32.92 9.32
CA PHE A 31 21.97 34.28 9.62
C PHE A 31 21.35 35.02 10.82
N ASN A 32 20.73 34.32 11.78
CA ASN A 32 20.27 34.94 13.04
C ASN A 32 21.06 34.46 14.28
N LEU A 33 22.33 34.10 14.10
CA LEU A 33 23.26 33.81 15.19
C LEU A 33 24.45 34.78 15.17
N PRO A 34 24.93 35.23 16.35
CA PRO A 34 26.08 36.12 16.46
C PRO A 34 27.29 35.50 15.77
N SER A 35 28.03 36.34 15.04
CA SER A 35 29.14 36.04 14.13
C SER A 35 30.03 34.86 14.55
N GLN A 36 29.60 33.64 14.24
CA GLN A 36 30.45 32.48 14.15
C GLN A 36 30.89 32.41 12.68
N VAL A 37 32.11 32.86 12.42
CA VAL A 37 32.74 32.64 11.12
C VAL A 37 32.83 31.13 10.93
N TRP A 38 32.04 30.59 10.01
CA TRP A 38 32.08 29.18 9.68
C TRP A 38 33.47 28.87 9.11
N THR A 39 34.30 28.15 9.87
CA THR A 39 35.66 27.72 9.47
C THR A 39 35.66 26.39 8.71
N GLY A 40 34.48 25.89 8.33
CA GLY A 40 34.37 24.67 7.55
C GLY A 40 34.91 24.84 6.12
N SER A 41 35.39 23.73 5.56
CA SER A 41 35.57 23.61 4.12
C SER A 41 34.20 23.47 3.49
N TRP A 42 33.85 24.32 2.51
CA TRP A 42 32.68 24.08 1.66
C TRP A 42 32.78 22.67 1.07
N LEU A 43 31.69 21.91 1.11
CA LEU A 43 31.62 20.63 0.40
C LEU A 43 31.88 20.91 -1.07
N SER A 44 32.81 20.17 -1.66
CA SER A 44 33.04 20.23 -3.10
C SER A 44 31.76 19.83 -3.85
N ALA A 45 31.59 20.30 -5.08
CA ALA A 45 30.47 19.86 -5.94
C ALA A 45 30.40 18.32 -6.06
N THR A 46 31.54 17.66 -6.00
CA THR A 46 31.66 16.20 -6.01
C THR A 46 31.09 15.56 -4.74
N GLU A 47 31.37 16.11 -3.57
CA GLU A 47 30.83 15.62 -2.30
C GLU A 47 29.33 15.90 -2.20
N TRP A 48 28.88 17.06 -2.68
CA TRP A 48 27.46 17.39 -2.78
C TRP A 48 26.70 16.40 -3.68
N ASN A 49 27.21 16.12 -4.88
CA ASN A 49 26.57 15.17 -5.80
C ASN A 49 26.53 13.75 -5.25
N LYS A 50 27.54 13.34 -4.45
CA LYS A 50 27.51 12.07 -3.71
C LYS A 50 26.40 12.03 -2.65
N MET A 51 26.16 13.14 -1.94
CA MET A 51 25.12 13.24 -0.92
C MET A 51 23.70 13.34 -1.51
N VAL A 52 23.51 14.08 -2.59
CA VAL A 52 22.20 14.17 -3.25
C VAL A 52 21.82 12.82 -3.88
N GLY A 53 22.76 12.16 -4.56
CA GLY A 53 22.53 10.81 -5.10
C GLY A 53 22.22 9.76 -4.02
N SER A 54 22.82 9.89 -2.82
CA SER A 54 22.48 9.00 -1.70
C SER A 54 21.12 9.32 -1.08
N LEU A 55 20.72 10.58 -1.03
CA LEU A 55 19.39 10.99 -0.56
C LEU A 55 18.28 10.48 -1.49
N ASP A 56 18.47 10.59 -2.80
CA ASP A 56 17.51 10.08 -3.79
C ASP A 56 17.35 8.56 -3.67
N TYR A 57 18.46 7.84 -3.48
CA TYR A 57 18.44 6.41 -3.22
C TYR A 57 17.71 6.06 -1.91
N LEU A 58 18.00 6.76 -0.82
CA LEU A 58 17.32 6.56 0.46
C LEU A 58 15.83 6.85 0.37
N LYS A 59 15.45 7.89 -0.36
CA LYS A 59 14.04 8.21 -0.60
C LYS A 59 13.33 7.10 -1.35
N TRP A 60 13.95 6.58 -2.41
CA TRP A 60 13.43 5.43 -3.15
C TRP A 60 13.28 4.19 -2.26
N GLU A 61 14.29 3.87 -1.45
CA GLU A 61 14.23 2.70 -0.55
C GLU A 61 13.13 2.85 0.51
N VAL A 62 12.99 4.04 1.11
CA VAL A 62 11.91 4.35 2.04
C VAL A 62 10.54 4.21 1.39
N ASP A 63 10.38 4.71 0.16
CA ASP A 63 9.11 4.64 -0.56
C ASP A 63 8.77 3.19 -0.95
N ASN A 64 9.76 2.37 -1.32
CA ASN A 64 9.60 0.92 -1.54
C ASN A 64 9.27 0.15 -0.25
N LEU A 65 9.88 0.49 0.87
CA LEU A 65 9.59 -0.15 2.15
C LEU A 65 8.19 0.21 2.65
N LYS A 66 7.76 1.46 2.44
CA LYS A 66 6.37 1.88 2.71
C LYS A 66 5.37 1.11 1.87
N SER A 67 5.62 0.95 0.56
CA SER A 67 4.72 0.19 -0.31
C SER A 67 4.67 -1.29 0.06
N LYS A 68 5.76 -1.87 0.57
CA LYS A 68 5.81 -3.25 1.08
C LYS A 68 5.20 -3.42 2.48
N THR A 69 4.92 -2.35 3.22
CA THR A 69 4.37 -2.47 4.59
C THR A 69 2.93 -1.98 4.70
N THR A 70 2.41 -1.32 3.67
CA THR A 70 1.02 -0.90 3.58
C THR A 70 0.20 -1.99 2.89
N SER A 71 -0.58 -2.74 3.67
CA SER A 71 -1.63 -3.58 3.11
C SER A 71 -2.69 -2.72 2.45
N GLU A 72 -3.26 -3.17 1.33
CA GLU A 72 -4.39 -2.50 0.71
C GLU A 72 -5.56 -2.35 1.69
N ALA A 73 -6.37 -1.30 1.52
CA ALA A 73 -7.60 -1.15 2.28
C ALA A 73 -8.57 -2.30 1.97
N TRP A 74 -9.38 -2.69 2.96
CA TRP A 74 -10.45 -3.67 2.75
C TRP A 74 -11.45 -3.19 1.68
N ILE A 75 -11.65 -4.01 0.66
CA ILE A 75 -12.61 -3.79 -0.42
C ILE A 75 -13.88 -4.56 -0.09
N ALA A 76 -15.03 -3.87 -0.16
CA ALA A 76 -16.35 -4.50 -0.09
C ALA A 76 -16.76 -4.97 -1.50
N PRO A 77 -16.88 -6.28 -1.76
CA PRO A 77 -17.38 -6.78 -3.03
C PRO A 77 -18.86 -6.46 -3.21
N THR A 78 -19.29 -6.38 -4.47
CA THR A 78 -20.72 -6.47 -4.80
C THR A 78 -21.15 -7.92 -4.68
N LEU A 79 -22.11 -8.19 -3.79
CA LEU A 79 -22.71 -9.52 -3.66
C LEU A 79 -23.66 -9.78 -4.84
N LEU A 80 -23.62 -10.99 -5.37
CA LEU A 80 -24.36 -11.43 -6.56
C LEU A 80 -25.39 -12.49 -6.21
N ASN A 81 -26.24 -12.86 -7.17
CA ASN A 81 -27.12 -14.04 -7.08
C ASN A 81 -27.93 -14.15 -5.77
N TRP A 82 -28.44 -13.01 -5.29
CA TRP A 82 -29.23 -12.88 -4.05
C TRP A 82 -28.48 -13.18 -2.76
N TRP A 83 -27.15 -13.21 -2.80
CA TRP A 83 -26.32 -13.17 -1.60
C TRP A 83 -26.40 -11.81 -0.95
N LEU A 84 -26.56 -11.80 0.37
CA LEU A 84 -26.67 -10.60 1.19
C LEU A 84 -25.78 -10.75 2.42
N ASN A 85 -25.28 -9.64 2.95
CA ASN A 85 -24.70 -9.63 4.28
C ASN A 85 -25.78 -10.05 5.29
N PHE A 86 -25.42 -10.92 6.25
CA PHE A 86 -26.39 -11.52 7.16
C PHE A 86 -27.14 -10.47 7.98
N SER A 87 -26.41 -9.60 8.68
CA SER A 87 -26.92 -8.36 9.26
C SER A 87 -25.76 -7.36 9.46
N PRO A 88 -25.64 -6.36 8.58
CA PRO A 88 -24.48 -5.48 8.52
C PRO A 88 -24.37 -4.51 9.71
N THR A 89 -25.42 -4.39 10.52
CA THR A 89 -25.44 -3.55 11.73
C THR A 89 -24.87 -4.26 12.95
N SER A 90 -24.78 -5.58 12.92
CA SER A 90 -24.43 -6.41 14.09
C SER A 90 -23.23 -7.33 13.83
N TRP A 91 -22.90 -7.61 12.56
CA TRP A 91 -21.80 -8.47 12.17
C TRP A 91 -20.97 -7.85 11.03
N ASP A 92 -19.73 -8.34 10.87
CA ASP A 92 -18.86 -7.86 9.79
C ASP A 92 -19.44 -8.25 8.42
N VAL A 93 -19.25 -7.36 7.45
CA VAL A 93 -19.72 -7.56 6.07
C VAL A 93 -18.66 -8.26 5.24
N ALA A 94 -19.06 -8.82 4.10
CA ALA A 94 -18.11 -9.40 3.15
C ALA A 94 -17.06 -8.37 2.75
N LYS A 95 -15.77 -8.73 2.90
CA LYS A 95 -14.64 -7.90 2.49
C LYS A 95 -13.47 -8.78 2.08
N TYR A 96 -12.64 -8.26 1.17
CA TYR A 96 -11.36 -8.83 0.82
C TYR A 96 -10.28 -7.75 0.75
N TYR A 97 -9.02 -8.12 0.92
CA TYR A 97 -7.88 -7.27 0.58
C TYR A 97 -6.70 -8.14 0.18
N LYS A 98 -5.70 -7.55 -0.48
CA LYS A 98 -4.44 -8.20 -0.79
C LYS A 98 -3.31 -7.53 -0.02
N ASP A 99 -2.44 -8.33 0.58
CA ASP A 99 -1.21 -7.84 1.20
C ASP A 99 -0.06 -7.74 0.19
N TRP A 100 1.07 -7.22 0.67
CA TRP A 100 2.28 -7.03 -0.12
C TRP A 100 2.97 -8.34 -0.53
N ASN A 101 2.58 -9.49 0.05
CA ASN A 101 3.05 -10.82 -0.33
C ASN A 101 2.14 -11.47 -1.39
N ASN A 102 1.24 -10.71 -2.03
CA ASN A 102 0.20 -11.21 -2.92
C ASN A 102 -0.75 -12.20 -2.25
N ARG A 103 -0.89 -12.17 -0.92
CA ARG A 103 -1.87 -13.00 -0.23
C ARG A 103 -3.18 -12.25 -0.11
N VAL A 104 -4.24 -12.87 -0.61
CA VAL A 104 -5.60 -12.35 -0.52
C VAL A 104 -6.23 -12.92 0.73
N TYR A 105 -6.79 -12.04 1.55
CA TYR A 105 -7.58 -12.41 2.72
C TYR A 105 -9.02 -12.08 2.44
N ILE A 106 -9.90 -12.98 2.88
CA ILE A 106 -11.33 -12.78 2.74
C ILE A 106 -12.01 -13.12 4.06
N LYS A 107 -13.00 -12.30 4.42
CA LYS A 107 -13.87 -12.51 5.57
C LYS A 107 -15.30 -12.13 5.22
N TRP A 108 -16.27 -12.83 5.78
CA TRP A 108 -17.68 -12.53 5.57
C TRP A 108 -18.60 -13.25 6.55
N LEU A 109 -19.78 -12.66 6.74
CA LEU A 109 -20.96 -13.35 7.22
C LEU A 109 -22.12 -13.03 6.28
N VAL A 110 -22.45 -13.99 5.40
CA VAL A 110 -23.46 -13.80 4.35
C VAL A 110 -24.59 -14.81 4.48
N ARG A 111 -25.68 -14.55 3.78
CA ARG A 111 -26.82 -15.46 3.63
C ARG A 111 -27.36 -15.40 2.21
N ALA A 112 -27.97 -16.48 1.78
CA ALA A 112 -28.72 -16.56 0.54
C ALA A 112 -29.81 -17.63 0.67
N TRP A 113 -30.51 -17.89 -0.44
CA TRP A 113 -31.43 -19.02 -0.57
C TRP A 113 -31.05 -19.91 -1.75
N THR A 114 -29.83 -19.72 -2.27
CA THR A 114 -29.30 -20.38 -3.47
C THR A 114 -27.99 -21.07 -3.12
N MET A 115 -27.69 -22.18 -3.79
CA MET A 115 -26.42 -22.91 -3.70
C MET A 115 -25.72 -22.88 -5.05
N TRP A 116 -24.40 -23.15 -5.07
CA TRP A 116 -23.63 -23.29 -6.32
C TRP A 116 -23.63 -22.05 -7.22
N THR A 117 -23.92 -20.87 -6.65
CA THR A 117 -23.91 -19.59 -7.34
C THR A 117 -22.77 -18.72 -6.80
N CYS A 118 -22.24 -17.83 -7.64
CA CYS A 118 -21.22 -16.88 -7.18
C CYS A 118 -21.78 -15.97 -6.10
N ILE A 119 -21.12 -15.96 -4.94
CA ILE A 119 -21.37 -15.02 -3.85
C ILE A 119 -20.92 -13.62 -4.31
N PHE A 120 -19.71 -13.53 -4.86
CA PHE A 120 -19.16 -12.35 -5.51
C PHE A 120 -18.00 -12.77 -6.43
N THR A 121 -17.44 -11.80 -7.15
CA THR A 121 -16.30 -12.00 -8.06
C THR A 121 -15.06 -11.26 -7.59
N LEU A 122 -13.90 -11.90 -7.73
CA LEU A 122 -12.59 -11.28 -7.51
C LEU A 122 -12.05 -10.66 -8.81
N PRO A 123 -11.36 -9.51 -8.76
CA PRO A 123 -10.61 -8.98 -9.91
C PRO A 123 -9.45 -9.91 -10.30
N VAL A 124 -8.95 -9.81 -11.56
CA VAL A 124 -7.88 -10.69 -12.10
C VAL A 124 -6.70 -10.81 -11.14
N TRP A 125 -6.21 -9.68 -10.63
CA TRP A 125 -5.05 -9.60 -9.73
C TRP A 125 -5.25 -10.11 -8.28
N TYR A 126 -6.40 -10.71 -7.98
CA TYR A 126 -6.77 -11.24 -6.66
C TYR A 126 -7.14 -12.72 -6.72
N ARG A 127 -6.95 -13.38 -7.87
CA ARG A 127 -7.40 -14.76 -8.08
C ARG A 127 -6.24 -15.74 -7.91
N PRO A 128 -6.51 -16.96 -7.41
CA PRO A 128 -5.55 -18.05 -7.48
C PRO A 128 -5.48 -18.59 -8.91
N LEU A 129 -4.39 -19.28 -9.27
CA LEU A 129 -4.29 -19.94 -10.58
C LEU A 129 -5.22 -21.16 -10.67
N LEU A 130 -5.36 -21.88 -9.56
CA LEU A 130 -6.19 -23.07 -9.42
C LEU A 130 -7.20 -22.89 -8.29
N GLN A 131 -8.32 -23.60 -8.38
CA GLN A 131 -9.38 -23.56 -7.37
C GLN A 131 -8.83 -23.90 -5.97
N GLN A 132 -9.13 -23.04 -5.00
CA GLN A 132 -8.82 -23.25 -3.59
C GLN A 132 -10.10 -23.62 -2.85
N MET A 133 -10.03 -24.66 -2.02
CA MET A 133 -11.16 -25.16 -1.24
C MET A 133 -10.90 -24.93 0.26
N PHE A 134 -11.90 -24.44 0.98
CA PHE A 134 -11.78 -24.11 2.39
C PHE A 134 -12.91 -24.75 3.19
N SER A 135 -12.57 -25.35 4.33
CA SER A 135 -13.52 -25.79 5.34
C SER A 135 -14.00 -24.59 6.15
N VAL A 136 -15.31 -24.44 6.25
CA VAL A 136 -15.97 -23.27 6.83
C VAL A 136 -17.18 -23.71 7.64
N ASN A 137 -17.81 -22.77 8.35
CA ASN A 137 -18.99 -23.06 9.13
C ASN A 137 -20.22 -22.34 8.56
N SER A 138 -21.35 -23.01 8.66
CA SER A 138 -22.66 -22.42 8.41
C SER A 138 -23.61 -22.78 9.55
N HIS A 139 -24.83 -22.24 9.52
CA HIS A 139 -25.84 -22.51 10.53
C HIS A 139 -27.21 -22.67 9.87
N ASN A 140 -28.06 -23.56 10.39
CA ASN A 140 -29.40 -23.83 9.86
C ASN A 140 -30.53 -23.31 10.76
N TRP A 141 -30.23 -22.30 11.60
CA TRP A 141 -31.06 -21.77 12.69
C TRP A 141 -31.19 -22.67 13.92
N THR A 142 -30.72 -23.92 13.86
CA THR A 142 -30.77 -24.86 14.98
C THR A 142 -29.37 -25.30 15.42
N VAL A 143 -28.50 -25.66 14.47
CA VAL A 143 -27.15 -26.17 14.73
C VAL A 143 -26.15 -25.59 13.74
N TYR A 144 -24.88 -25.59 14.16
CA TYR A 144 -23.75 -25.33 13.28
C TYR A 144 -23.51 -26.54 12.38
N VAL A 145 -23.18 -26.27 11.13
CA VAL A 145 -22.94 -27.27 10.09
C VAL A 145 -21.56 -27.01 9.47
N LEU A 146 -20.75 -28.07 9.34
CA LEU A 146 -19.50 -28.01 8.58
C LEU A 146 -19.82 -27.78 7.10
N SER A 147 -19.07 -26.92 6.45
CA SER A 147 -19.40 -26.41 5.12
C SER A 147 -18.14 -26.15 4.31
N ARG A 148 -18.30 -25.89 3.02
CA ARG A 148 -17.18 -25.68 2.09
C ARG A 148 -17.37 -24.42 1.26
N ALA A 149 -16.33 -23.62 1.20
CA ALA A 149 -16.22 -22.49 0.29
C ALA A 149 -15.13 -22.74 -0.75
N ASP A 150 -15.40 -22.38 -2.00
CA ASP A 150 -14.40 -22.46 -3.05
C ASP A 150 -14.11 -21.07 -3.62
N VAL A 151 -12.83 -20.79 -3.80
CA VAL A 151 -12.34 -19.65 -4.57
C VAL A 151 -11.81 -20.21 -5.88
N ARG A 152 -12.56 -19.99 -6.96
CA ARG A 152 -12.24 -20.56 -8.27
C ARG A 152 -11.31 -19.64 -9.07
N SER A 153 -10.63 -20.22 -10.05
CA SER A 153 -9.78 -19.48 -10.99
C SER A 153 -10.60 -18.64 -11.99
N ASP A 154 -11.87 -19.01 -12.21
CA ASP A 154 -12.87 -18.26 -12.99
C ASP A 154 -13.55 -17.18 -12.12
N TRP A 155 -12.77 -16.39 -11.36
CA TRP A 155 -13.23 -15.22 -10.59
C TRP A 155 -14.24 -15.44 -9.47
N CYS A 156 -14.91 -16.58 -9.42
CA CYS A 156 -16.08 -16.81 -8.63
C CYS A 156 -15.74 -17.36 -7.24
N VAL A 157 -16.27 -16.73 -6.19
CA VAL A 157 -16.28 -17.28 -4.83
C VAL A 157 -17.64 -17.91 -4.59
N ILE A 158 -17.70 -19.19 -4.22
CA ILE A 158 -18.96 -19.93 -4.03
C ILE A 158 -19.06 -20.58 -2.66
N ALA A 159 -20.30 -20.85 -2.24
CA ALA A 159 -20.63 -21.84 -1.24
C ALA A 159 -21.00 -23.16 -1.93
N ASP A 160 -20.11 -24.15 -1.84
CA ASP A 160 -20.27 -25.50 -2.41
C ASP A 160 -21.25 -26.32 -1.56
N SER A 161 -21.04 -26.32 -0.24
CA SER A 161 -21.97 -26.86 0.75
C SER A 161 -22.21 -25.83 1.85
N TRP A 162 -23.49 -25.58 2.20
CA TRP A 162 -23.85 -24.70 3.30
C TRP A 162 -25.27 -24.98 3.82
N ALA A 163 -25.59 -24.45 5.00
CA ALA A 163 -26.92 -24.47 5.61
C ALA A 163 -27.83 -23.34 5.05
N ASN A 164 -28.84 -22.84 5.77
CA ASN A 164 -29.79 -21.86 5.25
C ASN A 164 -29.96 -20.59 6.12
N ALA A 165 -29.20 -20.44 7.22
CA ALA A 165 -29.22 -19.22 8.03
C ALA A 165 -28.12 -18.26 7.63
N PHE A 166 -26.87 -18.67 7.82
CA PHE A 166 -25.69 -17.93 7.44
C PHE A 166 -24.56 -18.84 7.00
N PHE A 167 -23.65 -18.26 6.23
CA PHE A 167 -22.39 -18.83 5.79
C PHE A 167 -21.27 -17.91 6.27
N SER A 168 -20.39 -18.44 7.11
CA SER A 168 -19.40 -17.69 7.87
C SER A 168 -18.00 -18.05 7.42
N ILE A 169 -17.20 -17.02 7.16
CA ILE A 169 -15.76 -17.13 6.96
C ILE A 169 -15.05 -16.03 7.71
N PHE A 170 -13.98 -16.42 8.39
CA PHE A 170 -13.09 -15.48 9.04
C PHE A 170 -11.65 -15.84 8.72
N TRP A 171 -10.95 -14.91 8.04
CA TRP A 171 -9.52 -14.99 7.73
C TRP A 171 -9.07 -16.21 6.92
N ILE A 172 -9.84 -16.64 5.92
CA ILE A 172 -9.24 -17.52 4.89
C ILE A 172 -8.28 -16.70 4.05
N SER A 173 -7.20 -17.35 3.59
CA SER A 173 -6.25 -16.71 2.70
C SER A 173 -5.68 -17.66 1.66
N PHE A 174 -5.28 -17.11 0.53
CA PHE A 174 -4.59 -17.80 -0.55
C PHE A 174 -3.67 -16.83 -1.29
N ILE A 175 -2.76 -17.36 -2.11
CA ILE A 175 -1.87 -16.55 -2.95
C ILE A 175 -2.61 -16.18 -4.24
N ALA A 176 -2.60 -14.89 -4.57
CA ALA A 176 -2.99 -14.41 -5.89
C ALA A 176 -1.85 -14.67 -6.88
N GLU A 177 -2.16 -15.38 -7.96
CA GLU A 177 -1.20 -15.84 -8.97
C GLU A 177 -1.56 -15.34 -10.39
N GLN A 178 -2.71 -14.68 -10.54
CA GLN A 178 -3.18 -14.04 -11.76
C GLN A 178 -3.08 -12.52 -11.69
#